data_AF-A0A0C9ZYL8-F1
#
_entry.id   AF-A0A0C9ZYL8-F1
#
_cell.length_a   1.000
_cell.length_b   1.000
_cell.length_c   1.000
_cell.angle_alpha   90.00
_cell.angle_beta   90.00
_cell.angle_gamma   90.00
#
_symmetry.space_group_name_H-M   'P 1'
#
loop_
_entity.id
_entity.type
_entity.pdbx_description
1 polymer ?
#
loop_
_entity_poly.entity_id
_entity_poly.type
_entity_poly.pdbx_seq_one_letter_code
_entity_poly.pdbx_strand_id
1 'polypeptide(L)'
;GGYNLQEKLGWSLSEYEDVHIGSFVIHLALEYLNVQRSWKAQLTPQLKVVFSEAKSPYPVLDDYKDDWVVSDFLWVYLKNSSTRTN
;
A
#
# COMPACT_ATOMS: atom_id res chain seq x y z
N GLY A 1 -4.29 -7.07 -18.79
CA GLY A 1 -3.40 -5.90 -18.82
C GLY A 1 -2.85 -5.71 -17.43
N GLY A 2 -1.56 -5.97 -17.22
CA GLY A 2 -0.90 -5.70 -15.95
C GLY A 2 -0.69 -4.20 -15.84
N TYR A 3 -1.29 -3.58 -14.84
CA TYR A 3 -1.09 -2.17 -14.57
C TYR A 3 0.27 -2.01 -13.88
N ASN A 4 1.18 -1.23 -14.45
CA ASN A 4 2.46 -0.95 -13.83
C ASN A 4 2.32 0.33 -13.00
N LEU A 5 2.28 0.20 -11.68
CA LEU A 5 2.00 1.31 -10.78
C LEU A 5 3.04 2.43 -10.93
N GLN A 6 4.29 2.04 -11.22
CA GLN A 6 5.40 2.91 -11.55
C GLN A 6 5.08 3.90 -12.67
N GLU A 7 4.56 3.43 -13.81
CA GLU A 7 4.25 4.27 -14.97
C GLU A 7 3.13 5.28 -14.66
N LYS A 8 2.23 4.92 -13.74
CA LYS A 8 1.09 5.76 -13.37
C LYS A 8 1.45 6.85 -12.37
N LEU A 9 2.45 6.58 -11.52
CA LEU A 9 2.94 7.52 -10.52
C LEU A 9 3.88 8.57 -11.12
N GLY A 10 4.44 8.31 -12.30
CA GLY A 10 5.52 9.13 -12.86
C GLY A 10 6.81 9.06 -12.05
N TRP A 11 6.87 8.15 -11.08
CA TRP A 11 8.03 7.90 -10.23
C TRP A 11 9.15 7.31 -11.07
N SER A 12 10.36 7.82 -10.87
CA SER A 12 11.57 7.18 -11.35
C SER A 12 11.64 5.75 -10.79
N LEU A 13 12.35 4.85 -11.49
CA LEU A 13 12.59 3.49 -10.99
C LEU A 13 13.15 3.52 -9.57
N SER A 14 14.00 4.49 -9.23
CA SER A 14 14.52 4.70 -7.88
C SER A 14 13.49 5.15 -6.84
N GLU A 15 12.44 5.88 -7.21
CA GLU A 15 11.37 6.29 -6.28
C GLU A 15 10.33 5.18 -6.09
N TYR A 16 10.13 4.35 -7.12
CA TYR A 16 9.24 3.19 -7.06
C TYR A 16 9.88 1.96 -6.43
N GLU A 17 11.14 1.69 -6.80
CA GLU A 17 12.03 0.75 -6.11
C GLU A 17 12.66 1.38 -4.87
N ASP A 18 12.20 2.56 -4.42
CA ASP A 18 12.47 2.98 -3.05
C ASP A 18 11.70 2.02 -2.16
N VAL A 19 12.33 0.86 -1.94
CA VAL A 19 11.84 -0.31 -1.21
C VAL A 19 11.25 0.14 0.12
N HIS A 20 11.71 1.28 0.63
CA HIS A 20 11.24 1.97 1.81
C HIS A 20 9.73 2.29 1.81
N ILE A 21 9.14 2.95 0.80
CA ILE A 21 7.69 3.29 0.85
C ILE A 21 6.83 2.02 0.79
N GLY A 22 7.08 1.18 -0.21
CA GLY A 22 6.34 -0.06 -0.39
C GLY A 22 6.49 -1.00 0.81
N SER A 23 7.72 -1.21 1.30
CA SER A 23 7.95 -2.06 2.48
C SER A 23 7.39 -1.45 3.76
N PHE A 24 7.40 -0.12 3.90
CA PHE A 24 6.82 0.55 5.06
C PHE A 24 5.30 0.40 5.08
N VAL A 25 4.62 0.62 3.94
CA VAL A 25 3.18 0.38 3.81
C VAL A 25 2.84 -1.09 4.10
N ILE A 26 3.64 -2.03 3.61
CA ILE A 26 3.48 -3.46 3.91
C ILE A 26 3.71 -3.75 5.40
N HIS A 27 4.69 -3.11 6.03
CA HIS A 27 4.96 -3.26 7.46
C HIS A 27 3.77 -2.79 8.30
N LEU A 28 3.24 -1.61 7.97
CA LEU A 28 2.01 -1.08 8.58
C LEU A 28 0.82 -2.03 8.33
N ALA A 29 0.73 -2.65 7.15
CA ALA A 29 -0.30 -3.65 6.88
C ALA A 29 -0.18 -4.87 7.79
N LEU A 30 1.04 -5.36 8.04
CA LEU A 30 1.27 -6.49 8.93
C LEU A 30 1.00 -6.14 10.40
N GLU A 31 1.23 -4.90 10.79
CA GLU A 31 1.05 -4.42 12.16
C GLU A 31 -0.40 -4.08 12.49
N TYR A 32 -1.10 -3.39 11.58
CA TYR A 32 -2.44 -2.83 11.80
C TYR A 32 -3.56 -3.55 11.07
N LEU A 33 -3.28 -4.27 9.98
CA LEU A 33 -4.28 -4.97 9.16
C LEU A 33 -4.19 -6.48 9.33
N ASN A 34 -5.32 -7.15 9.05
CA ASN A 34 -5.33 -8.60 8.99
C ASN A 34 -4.98 -9.06 7.57
N VAL A 35 -3.69 -9.30 7.31
CA VAL A 35 -3.20 -9.64 5.96
C VAL A 35 -3.70 -10.98 5.39
N GLN A 36 -4.36 -11.81 6.21
CA GLN A 36 -5.03 -13.03 5.76
C GLN A 36 -6.43 -12.77 5.19
N ARG A 37 -6.98 -11.57 5.40
CA ARG A 37 -8.28 -11.15 4.89
C ARG A 37 -8.11 -10.34 3.61
N SER A 38 -9.06 -10.49 2.70
CA SER A 38 -9.10 -9.70 1.48
C SER A 38 -9.31 -8.21 1.77
N TRP A 39 -8.93 -7.33 0.84
CA TRP A 39 -9.10 -5.87 0.94
C TRP A 39 -10.52 -5.47 1.38
N LYS A 40 -11.56 -6.09 0.82
CA LYS A 40 -12.97 -5.81 1.14
C LYS A 40 -13.37 -6.21 2.56
N ALA A 41 -12.60 -7.11 3.19
CA ALA A 41 -12.84 -7.61 4.54
C ALA A 41 -11.99 -6.88 5.61
N GLN A 42 -11.19 -5.89 5.20
CA GLN A 42 -10.44 -5.02 6.12
C GLN A 42 -11.38 -4.03 6.81
N LEU A 43 -11.07 -3.70 8.07
CA LEU A 43 -11.84 -2.72 8.83
C LEU A 43 -11.44 -1.31 8.43
N THR A 44 -12.43 -0.48 8.07
CA THR A 44 -12.22 0.92 7.68
C THR A 44 -11.41 1.76 8.69
N PRO A 45 -11.57 1.59 10.02
CA PRO A 45 -10.74 2.31 11.00
C PRO A 45 -9.25 1.95 10.93
N GLN A 46 -8.91 0.68 10.69
CA GLN A 46 -7.52 0.23 10.61
C GLN A 46 -6.84 0.75 9.33
N LEU A 47 -7.57 0.78 8.22
CA LEU A 47 -7.08 1.38 6.97
C LEU A 47 -6.73 2.87 7.16
N LYS A 48 -7.56 3.63 7.89
CA LYS A 48 -7.27 5.04 8.21
C LYS A 48 -5.98 5.21 9.01
N VAL A 49 -5.68 4.31 9.95
CA VAL A 49 -4.42 4.32 10.69
C VAL A 49 -3.25 4.12 9.73
N VAL A 50 -3.32 3.10 8.88
CA VAL A 50 -2.25 2.83 7.89
C VAL A 50 -2.04 4.02 6.94
N PHE A 51 -3.11 4.68 6.47
CA PHE A 51 -2.96 5.87 5.62
C PHE A 51 -2.29 7.03 6.37
N SER A 52 -2.68 7.28 7.62
CA SER A 52 -2.10 8.35 8.43
C SER A 52 -0.62 8.08 8.74
N GLU A 53 -0.29 6.85 9.13
CA GLU A 53 1.07 6.44 9.46
C GLU A 53 1.98 6.43 8.22
N ALA A 54 1.47 6.01 7.06
CA ALA A 54 2.24 6.02 5.81
C ALA A 54 2.61 7.45 5.37
N LYS A 55 1.72 8.42 5.56
CA LYS A 55 1.93 9.82 5.16
C LYS A 55 2.91 10.58 6.06
N SER A 56 3.07 10.15 7.31
CA SER A 56 3.95 10.80 8.29
C SER A 56 5.43 10.87 7.84
N PRO A 57 6.06 9.74 7.44
CA PRO A 57 7.42 9.76 6.89
C PRO A 57 7.50 10.09 5.39
N TYR A 58 6.40 9.98 4.66
CA TYR A 58 6.37 10.19 3.20
C TYR A 58 5.31 11.23 2.80
N PRO A 59 5.62 12.53 2.91
CA PRO A 59 4.68 13.60 2.53
C PRO A 59 4.26 13.54 1.07
N VAL A 60 5.09 12.95 0.19
CA VAL A 60 4.76 12.70 -1.23
C VAL A 60 3.48 11.89 -1.41
N LEU A 61 3.06 11.12 -0.40
CA LEU A 61 1.80 10.37 -0.43
C LEU A 61 0.58 11.28 -0.26
N ASP A 62 0.72 12.48 0.32
CA ASP A 62 -0.37 13.45 0.50
C ASP A 62 -0.73 14.17 -0.82
N ASP A 63 0.21 14.22 -1.78
CA ASP A 63 -0.04 14.74 -3.13
C ASP A 63 -1.04 13.88 -3.92
N TYR A 64 -1.26 12.64 -3.48
CA TYR A 64 -2.16 11.70 -4.13
C TYR A 64 -3.53 11.67 -3.47
N LYS A 65 -4.52 12.20 -4.20
CA LYS A 65 -5.91 12.25 -3.77
C LYS A 65 -6.46 10.88 -3.34
N ASP A 66 -7.26 10.86 -2.27
CA ASP A 66 -7.95 9.67 -1.77
C ASP A 66 -7.02 8.53 -1.32
N ASP A 67 -5.74 8.81 -1.05
CA ASP A 67 -4.74 7.84 -0.59
C ASP A 67 -4.62 6.62 -1.53
N TRP A 68 -4.86 6.84 -2.84
CA TRP A 68 -4.97 5.75 -3.81
C TRP A 68 -3.66 4.96 -3.95
N VAL A 69 -2.51 5.61 -3.74
CA VAL A 69 -1.19 4.97 -3.83
C VAL A 69 -0.99 3.95 -2.72
N VAL A 70 -1.26 4.36 -1.47
CA VAL A 70 -1.20 3.46 -0.31
C VAL A 70 -2.22 2.35 -0.45
N SER A 71 -3.42 2.68 -0.92
CA SER A 71 -4.47 1.69 -1.19
C SER A 71 -4.04 0.65 -2.22
N ASP A 72 -3.34 1.06 -3.28
CA ASP A 72 -2.87 0.14 -4.31
C ASP A 72 -1.75 -0.78 -3.80
N PHE A 73 -0.77 -0.24 -3.07
CA PHE A 73 0.26 -1.05 -2.41
C PHE A 73 -0.34 -2.13 -1.50
N LEU A 74 -1.30 -1.73 -0.66
CA LEU A 74 -2.03 -2.66 0.20
C LEU A 74 -2.84 -3.67 -0.61
N TRP A 75 -3.51 -3.24 -1.68
CA TRP A 75 -4.31 -4.12 -2.52
C TRP A 75 -3.46 -5.17 -3.22
N VAL A 76 -2.34 -4.77 -3.83
CA VAL A 76 -1.38 -5.67 -4.47
C VAL A 76 -0.80 -6.65 -3.44
N TYR A 77 -0.41 -6.14 -2.26
CA TYR A 77 0.13 -6.98 -1.21
C TYR A 77 -0.88 -7.99 -0.68
N LEU A 78 -2.08 -7.56 -0.29
CA LEU A 78 -3.13 -8.44 0.22
C LEU A 78 -3.59 -9.47 -0.82
N LYS A 79 -3.67 -9.07 -2.09
CA LYS A 79 -3.98 -9.98 -3.20
C LYS A 79 -2.90 -11.07 -3.30
N ASN A 80 -1.62 -10.70 -3.34
CA ASN A 80 -0.51 -11.65 -3.42
C ASN A 80 -0.38 -12.52 -2.16
N SER A 81 -0.61 -11.95 -0.97
CA SER A 81 -0.59 -12.65 0.31
C SER A 81 -1.69 -13.70 0.39
N SER A 82 -2.92 -13.35 -0.02
CA SER A 82 -4.04 -14.29 -0.07
C SER A 82 -3.81 -15.46 -1.04
N THR A 83 -3.06 -15.26 -2.11
CA THR A 83 -2.67 -16.32 -3.06
C THR A 83 -1.48 -17.16 -2.61
N ARG A 84 -0.68 -16.68 -1.63
CA ARG A 84 0.51 -17.40 -1.11
C ARG A 84 0.19 -18.41 -0.02
N THR A 85 -1.08 -18.53 0.37
CA THR A 85 -1.57 -19.63 1.21
C THR A 85 -2.01 -20.76 0.28
N ASN A 86 -1.06 -21.56 -0.18
CA ASN A 86 -1.27 -22.92 -0.70
C ASN A 86 -0.11 -23.79 -0.24
#